data_AF-A0A2E3FMY6-F1
#
_entry.id   AF-A0A2E3FMY6-F1
#
_cell.length_a   1.000
_cell.length_b   1.000
_cell.length_c   1.000
_cell.angle_alpha   90.00
_cell.angle_beta   90.00
_cell.angle_gamma   90.00
#
_symmetry.space_group_name_H-M   'P 1'
#
loop_
_entity.id
_entity.type
_entity.pdbx_description
1 polymer ?
#
loop_
_entity_poly.entity_id
_entity_poly.type
_entity_poly.pdbx_seq_one_letter_code
_entity_poly.pdbx_strand_id
1 'polypeptide(L)'
;MVELSNNLPDSELIAQFCVIILGLIVAWDGYWLTRQRIDIPELGDLPNSGFAWESNQQQEISRQWANLLTLGAMMSLPWMLAELSDTPMIYVWIWDVLLALHLVSLLVPKRYAITSTHLFADGQKYEWNRLRLPKKQPKKRIMLLRKGWGPFGPLPLGGKIATLAVVAQKILSILNEEE
;
A
#
# COMPACT_ATOMS: atom_id res chain seq x y z
N MET A 1 3.37 -49.33 21.80
CA MET A 1 3.81 -47.94 21.61
C MET A 1 3.13 -47.45 20.34
N VAL A 2 2.25 -46.46 20.46
CA VAL A 2 1.61 -45.86 19.28
C VAL A 2 2.70 -45.09 18.56
N GLU A 3 3.09 -45.53 17.36
CA GLU A 3 3.84 -44.68 16.43
C GLU A 3 2.95 -43.48 16.13
N LEU A 4 3.21 -42.37 16.81
CA LEU A 4 2.85 -41.05 16.32
C LEU A 4 3.60 -40.89 15.00
N SER A 5 2.96 -41.27 13.90
CA SER A 5 3.37 -40.83 12.58
C SER A 5 3.43 -39.31 12.65
N ASN A 6 4.66 -38.78 12.61
CA ASN A 6 4.91 -37.34 12.49
C ASN A 6 4.36 -36.91 11.13
N ASN A 7 3.06 -36.62 11.08
CA ASN A 7 2.38 -36.02 9.93
C ASN A 7 2.66 -34.50 9.84
N LEU A 8 3.79 -34.05 10.40
CA LEU A 8 4.20 -32.66 10.28
C LEU A 8 4.77 -32.45 8.87
N PRO A 9 4.31 -31.43 8.14
CA PRO A 9 4.85 -31.14 6.82
C PRO A 9 6.34 -30.80 6.91
N ASP A 10 7.08 -31.17 5.87
CA ASP A 10 8.50 -30.89 5.76
C ASP A 10 8.78 -29.39 5.90
N SER A 11 9.70 -29.04 6.80
CA SER A 11 9.96 -27.65 7.18
C SER A 11 10.58 -26.86 6.03
N GLU A 12 11.36 -27.52 5.16
CA GLU A 12 11.91 -26.92 3.94
C GLU A 12 10.81 -26.63 2.92
N LEU A 13 9.91 -27.58 2.62
CA LEU A 13 8.78 -27.34 1.73
C LEU A 13 7.89 -26.18 2.19
N ILE A 14 7.62 -26.06 3.50
CA ILE A 14 6.85 -24.94 4.05
C ILE A 14 7.59 -23.62 3.83
N ALA A 15 8.90 -23.59 4.12
CA ALA A 15 9.71 -22.40 3.94
C ALA A 15 9.75 -21.94 2.48
N GLN A 16 9.95 -22.86 1.55
CA GLN A 16 9.87 -22.60 0.10
C GLN A 16 8.53 -21.98 -0.28
N PHE A 17 7.43 -22.59 0.16
CA PHE A 17 6.08 -22.12 -0.13
C PHE A 17 5.83 -20.70 0.40
N CYS A 18 6.21 -20.43 1.66
CA CYS A 18 6.11 -19.11 2.27
C CYS A 18 6.92 -18.06 1.49
N VAL A 19 8.16 -18.38 1.12
CA VAL A 19 9.04 -17.49 0.34
C VAL A 19 8.47 -17.22 -1.05
N ILE A 20 7.91 -18.22 -1.72
CA ILE A 20 7.27 -18.04 -3.04
C ILE A 20 6.07 -17.10 -2.93
N ILE A 21 5.19 -17.30 -1.94
CA ILE A 21 4.03 -16.42 -1.72
C ILE A 21 4.50 -14.99 -1.45
N LEU A 22 5.50 -14.82 -0.58
CA LEU A 22 6.04 -13.49 -0.29
C LEU A 22 6.63 -12.85 -1.55
N GLY A 23 7.35 -13.62 -2.37
CA GLY A 23 7.88 -13.16 -3.66
C GLY A 23 6.78 -12.65 -4.60
N LEU A 24 5.64 -13.34 -4.68
CA LEU A 24 4.49 -12.90 -5.46
C LEU A 24 3.89 -11.59 -4.92
N ILE A 25 3.79 -11.44 -3.60
CA ILE A 25 3.31 -10.19 -2.97
C ILE A 25 4.25 -9.02 -3.30
N VAL A 26 5.57 -9.22 -3.15
CA VAL A 26 6.58 -8.20 -3.47
C VAL A 26 6.51 -7.80 -4.94
N ALA A 27 6.41 -8.78 -5.85
CA ALA A 27 6.29 -8.53 -7.28
C ALA A 27 5.01 -7.75 -7.62
N TRP A 28 3.88 -8.12 -7.00
CA TRP A 28 2.59 -7.45 -7.18
C TRP A 28 2.64 -5.98 -6.72
N ASP A 29 3.24 -5.71 -5.56
CA ASP A 29 3.40 -4.35 -5.07
C ASP A 29 4.31 -3.51 -5.97
N GLY A 30 5.42 -4.10 -6.43
CA GLY A 30 6.33 -3.47 -7.38
C GLY A 30 5.65 -3.15 -8.71
N TYR A 31 4.79 -4.04 -9.20
CA TYR A 31 3.98 -3.83 -10.39
C TYR A 31 3.04 -2.63 -10.24
N TRP A 32 2.28 -2.54 -9.15
CA TRP A 32 1.38 -1.39 -8.93
C TRP A 32 2.13 -0.07 -8.72
N LEU A 33 3.28 -0.10 -8.03
CA LEU A 33 4.13 1.07 -7.87
C LEU A 33 4.65 1.58 -9.23
N THR A 34 5.07 0.66 -10.09
CA THR A 34 5.54 0.98 -11.44
C THR A 34 4.41 1.55 -12.28
N ARG A 35 3.24 0.89 -12.25
CA ARG A 35 2.05 1.32 -12.98
C ARG A 35 1.60 2.72 -12.58
N GLN A 36 1.63 3.04 -11.30
CA GLN A 36 1.32 4.38 -10.80
C GLN A 36 2.24 5.46 -11.40
N ARG A 37 3.52 5.17 -11.62
CA ARG A 37 4.48 6.11 -12.22
C ARG A 37 4.32 6.24 -13.73
N ILE A 38 3.91 5.16 -14.40
CA ILE A 38 3.58 5.16 -15.83
C ILE A 38 2.29 5.94 -16.07
N ASP A 39 1.25 5.69 -15.26
CA ASP A 39 -0.06 6.32 -15.41
C ASP A 39 -0.04 7.81 -15.01
N ILE A 40 0.87 8.21 -14.12
CA ILE A 40 1.02 9.60 -13.64
C ILE A 40 2.50 10.01 -13.79
N PRO A 41 2.97 10.32 -15.00
CA PRO A 41 4.38 10.64 -15.25
C PRO A 41 4.77 12.04 -14.77
N GLU A 42 3.85 13.00 -14.92
CA GLU A 42 4.04 14.42 -14.60
C GLU A 42 3.19 14.82 -13.39
N LEU A 43 3.68 15.83 -12.65
CA LEU A 43 3.02 16.40 -11.47
C LEU A 43 2.64 17.85 -11.76
N GLY A 44 1.59 18.35 -11.10
CA GLY A 44 1.03 19.67 -11.33
C GLY A 44 -0.25 19.62 -12.14
N ASP A 45 -0.53 20.67 -12.90
CA ASP A 45 -1.74 20.75 -13.71
C ASP A 45 -1.70 19.77 -14.89
N LEU A 46 -2.81 19.06 -15.09
CA LEU A 46 -3.01 18.14 -16.20
C LEU A 46 -4.00 18.74 -17.21
N PRO A 47 -4.05 18.22 -18.46
CA PRO A 47 -5.10 18.58 -19.40
C PRO A 47 -6.50 18.38 -18.82
N ASN A 48 -7.49 19.13 -19.33
CA ASN A 48 -8.89 19.09 -18.89
C ASN A 48 -9.09 19.38 -17.39
N SER A 49 -8.37 20.38 -16.86
CA SER A 49 -8.48 20.85 -15.47
C SER A 49 -8.07 19.83 -14.40
N GLY A 50 -7.45 18.72 -14.82
CA GLY A 50 -6.93 17.70 -13.91
C GLY A 50 -5.72 18.19 -13.13
N PHE A 51 -5.33 17.44 -12.11
CA PHE A 51 -4.18 17.79 -11.27
C PHE A 51 -3.54 16.53 -10.69
N ALA A 52 -2.21 16.41 -10.83
CA ALA A 52 -1.40 15.34 -10.31
C ALA A 52 -0.48 15.82 -9.18
N TRP A 53 -0.31 14.99 -8.15
CA TRP A 53 0.60 15.28 -7.04
C TRP A 53 1.17 14.01 -6.44
N GLU A 54 2.13 14.18 -5.54
CA GLU A 54 2.73 13.08 -4.78
C GLU A 54 2.62 13.32 -3.28
N SER A 55 2.60 12.23 -2.52
CA SER A 55 2.78 12.27 -1.08
C SER A 55 4.22 12.62 -0.70
N ASN A 56 4.43 12.95 0.58
CA ASN A 56 5.77 13.15 1.13
C ASN A 56 6.25 11.89 1.88
N GLN A 57 7.55 11.62 1.85
CA GLN A 57 8.22 10.54 2.59
C GLN A 57 7.79 10.46 4.07
N GLN A 58 7.74 11.60 4.77
CA GLN A 58 7.33 11.63 6.18
C GLN A 58 5.87 11.17 6.38
N GLN A 59 5.00 11.44 5.41
CA GLN A 59 3.61 11.02 5.44
C GLN A 59 3.49 9.53 5.14
N GLU A 60 4.33 8.98 4.25
CA GLU A 60 4.37 7.54 4.00
C GLU A 60 4.82 6.76 5.24
N ILE A 61 5.86 7.23 5.94
CA ILE A 61 6.29 6.64 7.21
C ILE A 61 5.14 6.67 8.23
N SER A 62 4.48 7.82 8.39
CA SER A 62 3.35 7.94 9.31
C SER A 62 2.14 7.09 8.89
N ARG A 63 1.93 6.86 7.58
CA ARG A 63 0.87 5.99 7.06
C ARG A 63 1.18 4.52 7.32
N GLN A 64 2.45 4.15 7.26
CA GLN A 64 2.93 2.78 7.30
C GLN A 64 3.45 2.34 8.67
N TRP A 65 3.46 3.19 9.70
CA TRP A 65 4.12 2.89 10.99
C TRP A 65 3.77 1.51 11.57
N ALA A 66 2.50 1.10 11.51
CA ALA A 66 2.06 -0.21 11.99
C ALA A 66 2.63 -1.34 11.13
N ASN A 67 2.64 -1.16 9.81
CA ASN A 67 3.27 -2.11 8.88
C ASN A 67 4.79 -2.19 9.09
N LEU A 68 5.46 -1.08 9.41
CA LEU A 68 6.89 -1.08 9.73
C LEU A 68 7.20 -1.96 10.94
N LEU A 69 6.41 -1.84 12.02
CA LEU A 69 6.56 -2.67 13.21
C LEU A 69 6.29 -4.14 12.92
N THR A 70 5.21 -4.44 12.19
CA THR A 70 4.85 -5.79 11.80
C THR A 70 5.95 -6.43 10.94
N LEU A 71 6.51 -5.68 9.98
CA LEU A 71 7.62 -6.16 9.16
C LEU A 71 8.87 -6.42 10.00
N GLY A 72 9.21 -5.56 10.96
CA GLY A 72 10.32 -5.80 11.87
C GLY A 72 10.16 -7.11 12.67
N ALA A 73 8.94 -7.39 13.14
CA ALA A 73 8.63 -8.67 13.78
C ALA A 73 8.72 -9.85 12.80
N MET A 74 8.19 -9.71 11.58
CA MET A 74 8.24 -10.74 10.53
C MET A 74 9.65 -11.01 10.01
N MET A 75 10.58 -10.07 10.10
CA MET A 75 12.00 -10.30 9.81
C MET A 75 12.69 -11.01 10.97
N SER A 76 12.36 -10.64 12.21
CA SER A 76 13.08 -11.15 13.39
C SER A 76 12.66 -12.57 13.80
N LEU A 77 11.36 -12.89 13.74
CA LEU A 77 10.81 -14.15 14.24
C LEU A 77 11.32 -15.41 13.48
N PRO A 78 11.43 -15.41 12.13
CA PRO A 78 11.84 -16.59 11.39
C PRO A 78 13.24 -17.09 11.75
N TRP A 79 14.16 -16.21 12.19
CA TRP A 79 15.49 -16.61 12.64
C TRP A 79 15.45 -17.62 13.77
N MET A 80 14.65 -17.33 14.81
CA MET A 80 14.48 -18.24 15.94
C MET A 80 13.72 -19.50 15.53
N LEU A 81 12.66 -19.35 14.72
CA LEU A 81 11.81 -20.48 14.34
C LEU A 81 12.55 -21.49 13.45
N ALA A 82 13.34 -21.00 12.48
CA ALA A 82 14.10 -21.84 11.57
C ALA A 82 15.15 -22.69 12.29
N GLU A 83 15.77 -22.14 13.35
CA GLU A 83 16.73 -22.89 14.17
C GLU A 83 16.05 -24.01 14.95
N LEU A 84 14.84 -23.75 15.46
CA LEU A 84 14.05 -24.74 16.20
C LEU A 84 13.46 -25.85 15.33
N SER A 85 13.21 -25.57 14.04
CA SER A 85 12.61 -26.51 13.09
C SER A 85 13.59 -27.14 12.10
N ASP A 86 14.90 -26.94 12.30
CA ASP A 86 15.98 -27.39 11.39
C ASP A 86 15.74 -26.96 9.93
N THR A 87 15.14 -25.78 9.74
CA THR A 87 14.86 -25.24 8.42
C THR A 87 16.15 -24.64 7.84
N PRO A 88 16.46 -24.87 6.55
CA PRO A 88 17.63 -24.27 5.93
C PRO A 88 17.63 -22.74 6.02
N MET A 89 18.68 -22.18 6.65
CA MET A 89 18.80 -20.74 6.92
C MET A 89 18.79 -19.86 5.67
N ILE A 90 19.07 -20.43 4.50
CA ILE A 90 18.97 -19.72 3.21
C ILE A 90 17.57 -19.12 2.98
N TYR A 91 16.50 -19.81 3.43
CA TYR A 91 15.14 -19.29 3.27
C TYR A 91 14.88 -18.07 4.14
N VAL A 92 15.48 -17.99 5.32
CA VAL A 92 15.39 -16.82 6.21
C VAL A 92 16.07 -15.61 5.58
N TRP A 93 17.25 -15.80 4.98
CA TRP A 93 17.94 -14.74 4.24
C TRP A 93 17.12 -14.24 3.04
N ILE A 94 16.56 -15.15 2.23
CA ILE A 94 15.72 -14.78 1.09
C ILE A 94 14.47 -14.03 1.57
N TRP A 95 13.84 -14.52 2.64
CA TRP A 95 12.69 -13.89 3.28
C TRP A 95 12.99 -12.44 3.70
N ASP A 96 14.10 -12.22 4.40
CA ASP A 96 14.51 -10.87 4.84
C ASP A 96 14.79 -9.94 3.66
N VAL A 97 15.44 -10.44 2.60
CA VAL A 97 15.66 -9.66 1.37
C VAL A 97 14.32 -9.26 0.74
N LEU A 98 13.36 -10.18 0.63
CA LEU A 98 12.04 -9.91 0.09
C LEU A 98 11.26 -8.91 0.95
N LEU A 99 11.30 -9.04 2.28
CA LEU A 99 10.66 -8.09 3.20
C LEU A 99 11.33 -6.71 3.15
N ALA A 100 12.65 -6.63 2.96
CA ALA A 100 13.35 -5.38 2.76
C ALA A 100 12.89 -4.69 1.46
N LEU A 101 12.73 -5.44 0.37
CA LEU A 101 12.18 -4.91 -0.89
C LEU A 101 10.73 -4.42 -0.72
N HIS A 102 9.89 -5.18 -0.01
CA HIS A 102 8.53 -4.78 0.32
C HIS A 102 8.52 -3.50 1.17
N LEU A 103 9.37 -3.42 2.19
CA LEU A 103 9.51 -2.25 3.05
C LEU A 103 9.87 -1.01 2.23
N VAL A 104 10.84 -1.13 1.32
CA VAL A 104 11.20 -0.03 0.41
C VAL A 104 9.98 0.37 -0.43
N SER A 105 9.26 -0.59 -1.02
CA SER A 105 8.09 -0.31 -1.86
C SER A 105 6.95 0.42 -1.12
N LEU A 106 6.75 0.11 0.17
CA LEU A 106 5.78 0.79 1.03
C LEU A 106 6.14 2.25 1.29
N LEU A 107 7.44 2.54 1.43
CA LEU A 107 7.96 3.86 1.76
C LEU A 107 8.13 4.77 0.54
N VAL A 108 8.06 4.23 -0.67
CA VAL A 108 8.10 5.07 -1.88
C VAL A 108 6.88 6.02 -1.92
N PRO A 109 7.09 7.34 -2.12
CA PRO A 109 6.01 8.30 -2.27
C PRO A 109 5.03 7.89 -3.35
N LYS A 110 3.74 7.99 -3.02
CA LYS A 110 2.63 7.59 -3.89
C LYS A 110 2.21 8.78 -4.74
N ARG A 111 1.95 8.54 -6.02
CA ARG A 111 1.41 9.54 -6.95
C ARG A 111 -0.10 9.43 -7.07
N TYR A 112 -0.75 10.57 -7.09
CA TYR A 112 -2.20 10.70 -7.22
C TYR A 112 -2.52 11.64 -8.36
N ALA A 113 -3.68 11.44 -8.97
CA ALA A 113 -4.19 12.37 -9.96
C ALA A 113 -5.71 12.49 -9.87
N ILE A 114 -6.20 13.69 -10.13
CA ILE A 114 -7.62 13.99 -10.25
C ILE A 114 -7.90 14.37 -11.69
N THR A 115 -8.95 13.79 -12.25
CA THR A 115 -9.57 14.24 -13.50
C THR A 115 -11.05 14.54 -13.23
N SER A 116 -11.74 15.10 -14.23
CA SER A 116 -13.18 15.34 -14.15
C SER A 116 -14.01 14.07 -13.90
N THR A 117 -13.49 12.90 -14.26
CA THR A 117 -14.25 11.64 -14.20
C THR A 117 -13.72 10.64 -13.17
N HIS A 118 -12.42 10.70 -12.85
CA HIS A 118 -11.77 9.69 -12.01
C HIS A 118 -10.75 10.31 -11.05
N LEU A 119 -10.61 9.65 -9.90
CA LEU A 119 -9.46 9.74 -9.02
C LEU A 119 -8.51 8.58 -9.31
N PHE A 120 -7.24 8.89 -9.48
CA PHE A 120 -6.16 7.92 -9.58
C PHE A 120 -5.41 7.90 -8.24
N ALA A 121 -5.42 6.75 -7.58
CA ALA A 121 -4.71 6.55 -6.32
C ALA A 121 -4.24 5.10 -6.20
N ASP A 122 -3.05 4.92 -5.62
CA ASP A 122 -2.43 3.59 -5.41
C ASP A 122 -2.37 2.73 -6.70
N GLY A 123 -2.18 3.37 -7.85
CA GLY A 123 -2.16 2.72 -9.17
C GLY A 123 -3.53 2.34 -9.72
N GLN A 124 -4.62 2.58 -9.00
CA GLN A 124 -5.99 2.25 -9.40
C GLN A 124 -6.77 3.50 -9.81
N LYS A 125 -7.82 3.28 -10.62
CA LYS A 125 -8.78 4.31 -11.04
C LYS A 125 -10.08 4.15 -10.27
N TYR A 126 -10.59 5.26 -9.73
CA TYR A 126 -11.83 5.31 -8.95
C TYR A 126 -12.76 6.35 -9.56
N GLU A 127 -13.97 5.92 -9.92
CA GLU A 127 -15.05 6.82 -10.34
C GLU A 127 -15.52 7.68 -9.16
N TRP A 128 -15.76 8.98 -9.39
CA TRP A 128 -16.23 9.92 -8.37
C TRP A 128 -17.56 9.49 -7.74
N ASN A 129 -18.48 8.97 -8.55
CA ASN A 129 -19.73 8.37 -8.10
C ASN A 129 -19.58 7.29 -7.02
N ARG A 130 -18.42 6.65 -6.87
CA ARG A 130 -18.13 5.63 -5.85
C ARG A 130 -17.39 6.19 -4.63
N LEU A 131 -17.10 7.47 -4.61
CA LEU A 131 -16.35 8.16 -3.57
C LEU A 131 -17.25 9.17 -2.86
N ARG A 132 -16.96 9.41 -1.59
CA ARG A 132 -17.58 10.50 -0.84
C ARG A 132 -16.59 11.11 0.12
N LEU A 133 -16.81 12.38 0.44
CA LEU A 133 -16.07 13.07 1.47
C LEU A 133 -16.75 12.83 2.84
N PRO A 134 -16.09 12.21 3.83
CA PRO A 134 -16.63 12.12 5.18
C PRO A 134 -16.70 13.51 5.84
N LYS A 135 -17.70 13.69 6.71
CA LYS A 135 -17.97 14.95 7.44
C LYS A 135 -16.78 15.47 8.24
N LYS A 136 -15.93 14.58 8.76
CA LYS A 136 -14.73 14.92 9.54
C LYS A 136 -13.48 14.57 8.77
N GLN A 137 -12.71 15.58 8.38
CA GLN A 137 -11.42 15.43 7.71
C GLN A 137 -10.25 15.49 8.71
N PRO A 138 -9.22 14.64 8.54
CA PRO A 138 -7.96 14.78 9.27
C PRO A 138 -7.15 16.00 8.78
N LYS A 139 -6.33 16.60 9.65
CA LYS A 139 -5.63 17.86 9.34
C LYS A 139 -4.49 17.75 8.30
N LYS A 140 -3.87 16.57 8.16
CA LYS A 140 -2.62 16.37 7.40
C LYS A 140 -2.78 15.59 6.08
N ARG A 141 -4.00 15.17 5.76
CA ARG A 141 -4.32 14.33 4.59
C ARG A 141 -5.78 14.54 4.20
N ILE A 142 -6.15 14.25 2.96
CA ILE A 142 -7.55 14.16 2.57
C ILE A 142 -7.99 12.71 2.76
N MET A 143 -9.10 12.49 3.45
CA MET A 143 -9.68 11.16 3.61
C MET A 143 -10.93 11.06 2.77
N LEU A 144 -10.93 10.20 1.76
CA LEU A 144 -12.13 9.81 1.04
C LEU A 144 -12.66 8.47 1.57
N LEU A 145 -13.95 8.22 1.37
CA LEU A 145 -14.56 6.94 1.66
C LEU A 145 -15.14 6.34 0.38
N ARG A 146 -14.88 5.05 0.16
CA ARG A 146 -15.56 4.27 -0.86
C ARG A 146 -17.01 3.98 -0.44
N LYS A 147 -17.97 4.38 -1.26
CA LYS A 147 -19.40 4.07 -1.06
C LYS A 147 -19.58 2.54 -1.03
N GLY A 148 -20.42 2.04 -0.13
CA GLY A 148 -20.68 0.59 0.05
C GLY A 148 -19.68 -0.18 0.93
N TRP A 149 -18.52 0.39 1.29
CA TRP A 149 -17.47 -0.29 2.09
C TRP A 149 -17.43 0.11 3.57
N GLY A 150 -18.40 0.91 4.04
CA GLY A 150 -18.48 1.33 5.44
C GLY A 150 -17.20 2.03 5.95
N PRO A 151 -16.77 1.81 7.21
CA PRO A 151 -15.54 2.37 7.76
C PRO A 151 -14.26 1.70 7.22
N PHE A 152 -14.38 0.61 6.45
CA PHE A 152 -13.26 -0.15 5.86
C PHE A 152 -12.91 0.30 4.44
N GLY A 153 -13.60 1.33 3.94
CA GLY A 153 -13.30 1.98 2.66
C GLY A 153 -12.42 3.24 2.70
N PRO A 154 -11.58 3.56 3.72
CA PRO A 154 -10.85 4.82 3.74
C PRO A 154 -9.78 4.83 2.66
N LEU A 155 -9.74 5.92 1.89
CA LEU A 155 -8.74 6.19 0.88
C LEU A 155 -8.00 7.47 1.30
N PRO A 156 -6.89 7.35 2.05
CA PRO A 156 -6.11 8.50 2.48
C PRO A 156 -5.24 9.01 1.33
N LEU A 157 -5.39 10.28 1.01
CA LEU A 157 -4.58 10.99 0.02
C LEU A 157 -3.55 11.87 0.74
N GLY A 158 -2.27 11.53 0.61
CA GLY A 158 -1.14 12.30 1.13
C GLY A 158 -0.73 13.44 0.20
N GLY A 159 0.10 14.36 0.68
CA GLY A 159 0.61 15.49 -0.10
C GLY A 159 1.04 16.68 0.75
N LYS A 160 1.77 17.64 0.15
CA LYS A 160 2.10 18.91 0.80
C LYS A 160 0.83 19.68 1.15
N ILE A 161 0.81 20.39 2.27
CA ILE A 161 -0.40 21.10 2.76
C ILE A 161 -0.95 22.08 1.72
N ALA A 162 -0.09 22.87 1.08
CA ALA A 162 -0.50 23.79 0.02
C ALA A 162 -1.15 23.07 -1.17
N THR A 163 -0.60 21.93 -1.57
CA THR A 163 -1.15 21.09 -2.63
C THR A 163 -2.48 20.46 -2.24
N LEU A 164 -2.59 19.95 -1.00
CA LEU A 164 -3.83 19.39 -0.48
C LEU A 164 -4.96 20.41 -0.40
N ALA A 165 -4.66 21.69 -0.15
CA ALA A 165 -5.68 22.74 -0.18
C ALA A 165 -6.29 22.91 -1.59
N VAL A 166 -5.45 22.94 -2.63
CA VAL A 166 -5.88 23.01 -4.03
C VAL A 166 -6.69 21.76 -4.42
N VAL A 167 -6.17 20.59 -4.06
CA VAL A 167 -6.80 19.29 -4.33
C VAL A 167 -8.16 19.19 -3.64
N ALA A 168 -8.27 19.61 -2.38
CA ALA A 168 -9.53 19.59 -1.64
C ALA A 168 -10.61 20.45 -2.31
N GLN A 169 -10.24 21.64 -2.81
CA GLN A 169 -11.17 22.49 -3.55
C GLN A 169 -11.66 21.82 -4.84
N LYS A 170 -10.76 21.20 -5.62
CA LYS A 170 -11.11 20.46 -6.84
C LYS A 170 -12.01 19.24 -6.55
N ILE A 171 -11.73 18.49 -5.49
CA ILE A 171 -12.58 17.36 -5.09
C ILE A 171 -13.98 17.84 -4.72
N LEU A 172 -14.06 18.92 -3.94
CA LEU A 172 -15.35 19.48 -3.53
C LEU A 172 -16.16 19.99 -4.73
N SER A 173 -15.53 20.65 -5.71
CA SER A 173 -16.23 21.09 -6.91
C SER A 173 -16.79 19.91 -7.70
N ILE A 174 -16.00 18.85 -7.91
CA ILE A 174 -16.44 17.66 -8.64
C ILE A 174 -17.58 16.94 -7.92
N LEU A 175 -17.45 16.72 -6.61
CA LEU A 175 -18.48 16.01 -5.85
C LEU A 175 -19.80 16.80 -5.75
N ASN A 176 -19.75 18.13 -5.74
CA ASN A 176 -20.94 18.98 -5.74
C ASN A 176 -21.62 19.07 -7.12
N GLU A 177 -20.90 18.82 -8.23
CA GLU A 177 -21.49 18.73 -9.57
C GLU A 177 -22.22 17.39 -9.81
N GLU A 178 -21.87 16.33 -9.05
CA GLU A 178 -22.50 15.00 -9.13
C GLU A 178 -23.71 14.82 -8.19
N GLU A 179 -23.91 15.69 -7.18
CA GLU A 179 -25.06 15.69 -6.26
C GLU A 179 -26.25 16.51 -6.78
#